data_AF-A0A4Y3M2P4-F1
#
_entry.id   AF-A0A4Y3M2P4-F1
#
_cell.length_a   1.000
_cell.length_b   1.000
_cell.length_c   1.000
_cell.angle_alpha   90.00
_cell.angle_beta   90.00
_cell.angle_gamma   90.00
#
_symmetry.space_group_name_H-M   'P 1'
#
loop_
_entity.id
_entity.type
_entity.pdbx_description
1 polymer ?
#
loop_
_entity_poly.entity_id
_entity_poly.type
_entity_poly.pdbx_seq_one_letter_code
_entity_poly.pdbx_strand_id
1 'polypeptide(L)'
;MKKLFLFSALVFCPLSVNAEDVHQAATRFGIVDGSESIIKFHGKVVSPEIDGNFVEKITESGGADYLLLTQMGGRYCDAMYLIAKVTSAGVTSQKEFGNCSEPKTHVIPNKSIVLDFPPYQKDPAITVVYDIPTGTLTQNGKTIK
;
A
#
# COMPACT_ATOMS: atom_id res chain seq x y z
N MET A 1 -4.39 56.39 -34.26
CA MET A 1 -4.74 55.23 -33.42
C MET A 1 -3.80 54.08 -33.76
N LYS A 2 -2.88 53.69 -32.87
CA LYS A 2 -1.91 52.61 -33.13
C LYS A 2 -1.88 51.72 -31.89
N LYS A 3 -2.52 50.56 -32.00
CA LYS A 3 -2.61 49.54 -30.95
C LYS A 3 -1.26 48.79 -30.91
N LEU A 4 -0.61 48.76 -29.75
CA LEU A 4 0.54 47.90 -29.49
C LEU A 4 0.09 46.77 -28.56
N PHE A 5 0.07 45.55 -29.09
CA PHE A 5 -0.33 44.33 -28.38
C PHE A 5 0.79 43.86 -27.45
N LEU A 6 0.42 43.57 -26.20
CA LEU A 6 1.23 42.86 -25.20
C LEU A 6 1.38 41.38 -25.62
N PHE A 7 2.62 40.90 -25.76
CA PHE A 7 2.93 39.48 -25.76
C PHE A 7 3.23 39.03 -24.33
N SER A 8 2.29 38.30 -23.72
CA SER A 8 2.50 37.61 -22.45
C SER A 8 3.10 36.23 -22.76
N ALA A 9 4.34 35.99 -22.34
CA ALA A 9 5.00 34.70 -22.48
C ALA A 9 4.47 33.72 -21.42
N LEU A 10 3.67 32.75 -21.85
CA LEU A 10 3.31 31.58 -21.04
C LEU A 10 4.55 30.69 -20.91
N VAL A 11 5.18 30.71 -19.74
CA VAL A 11 6.19 29.72 -19.34
C VAL A 11 5.47 28.40 -19.11
N PHE A 12 5.50 27.54 -20.14
CA PHE A 12 5.07 26.15 -20.04
C PHE A 12 6.13 25.39 -19.24
N CYS A 13 5.87 25.12 -17.97
CA CYS A 13 6.69 24.23 -17.16
C CYS A 13 6.19 22.80 -17.41
N PRO A 14 6.94 21.92 -18.11
CA PRO A 14 6.53 20.53 -18.24
C PRO A 14 6.69 19.87 -16.87
N LEU A 15 5.57 19.61 -16.19
CA LEU A 15 5.54 18.69 -15.07
C LEU A 15 5.90 17.31 -15.60
N SER A 16 7.15 16.90 -15.41
CA SER A 16 7.58 15.51 -15.59
C SER A 16 6.89 14.68 -14.50
N VAL A 17 5.73 14.13 -14.82
CA VAL A 17 5.15 13.03 -14.04
C VAL A 17 6.03 11.81 -14.31
N ASN A 18 6.98 11.54 -13.42
CA ASN A 18 7.57 10.21 -13.37
C ASN A 18 6.44 9.26 -12.97
N ALA A 19 6.15 8.26 -13.81
CA ALA A 19 5.25 7.19 -13.42
C ALA A 19 5.82 6.55 -12.15
N GLU A 20 5.06 6.61 -11.05
CA GLU A 20 5.43 5.91 -9.83
C GLU A 20 5.51 4.41 -10.16
N ASP A 21 6.66 3.82 -9.91
CA ASP A 21 6.84 2.37 -10.04
C ASP A 21 5.90 1.70 -9.05
N VAL A 22 4.93 0.96 -9.57
CA VAL A 22 3.88 0.31 -8.79
C VAL A 22 4.41 -0.75 -7.82
N HIS A 23 5.67 -1.15 -7.99
CA HIS A 23 6.39 -2.06 -7.11
C HIS A 23 7.15 -1.33 -5.98
N GLN A 24 7.12 0.01 -5.95
CA GLN A 24 7.85 0.81 -4.97
C GLN A 24 6.93 1.81 -4.26
N ALA A 25 7.17 1.99 -2.96
CA ALA A 25 6.51 3.03 -2.18
C ALA A 25 7.52 3.86 -1.38
N ALA A 26 7.39 5.18 -1.50
CA ALA A 26 8.15 6.11 -0.68
C ALA A 26 7.55 6.20 0.73
N THR A 27 8.38 5.95 1.74
CA THR A 27 8.04 6.12 3.16
C THR A 27 8.89 7.23 3.78
N ARG A 28 8.51 7.70 4.97
CA ARG A 28 9.32 8.63 5.76
C ARG A 28 10.68 8.07 6.14
N PHE A 29 10.85 6.76 6.05
CA PHE A 29 12.07 6.07 6.46
C PHE A 29 12.91 5.59 5.29
N GLY A 30 12.43 5.72 4.05
CA GLY A 30 13.10 5.18 2.86
C GLY A 30 12.13 4.67 1.79
N ILE A 31 12.69 4.16 0.70
CA ILE A 31 11.92 3.43 -0.31
C ILE A 31 11.80 1.97 0.11
N VAL A 32 10.57 1.46 0.05
CA VAL A 32 10.29 0.03 0.09
C VAL A 32 10.11 -0.45 -1.35
N ASP A 33 10.87 -1.46 -1.73
CA ASP A 33 10.92 -2.05 -3.07
C ASP A 33 10.49 -3.51 -3.00
N GLY A 34 9.42 -3.84 -3.72
CA GLY A 34 8.87 -5.19 -3.88
C GLY A 34 8.85 -5.64 -5.35
N SER A 35 9.77 -5.14 -6.19
CA SER A 35 9.88 -5.54 -7.61
C SER A 35 10.42 -6.96 -7.82
N GLU A 36 11.02 -7.54 -6.78
CA GLU A 36 11.46 -8.94 -6.73
C GLU A 36 10.61 -9.73 -5.72
N SER A 37 10.81 -11.04 -5.64
CA SER A 37 10.12 -11.94 -4.68
C SER A 37 10.47 -11.70 -3.20
N ILE A 38 11.15 -10.59 -2.90
CA ILE A 38 11.63 -10.20 -1.58
C ILE A 38 11.43 -8.70 -1.39
N ILE A 39 10.93 -8.31 -0.21
CA ILE A 39 10.85 -6.90 0.16
C ILE A 39 12.24 -6.41 0.54
N LYS A 40 12.64 -5.30 -0.10
CA LYS A 40 13.86 -4.57 0.23
C LYS A 40 13.50 -3.24 0.86
N PHE A 41 14.20 -2.92 1.95
CA PHE A 41 14.18 -1.60 2.57
C PHE A 41 15.60 -1.06 2.59
N HIS A 42 15.83 0.09 1.95
CA HIS A 42 17.19 0.59 1.68
C HIS A 42 18.09 -0.43 0.97
N GLY A 43 17.54 -1.20 0.03
CA GLY A 43 18.25 -2.25 -0.69
C GLY A 43 18.61 -3.48 0.14
N LYS A 44 18.19 -3.56 1.41
CA LYS A 44 18.40 -4.73 2.28
C LYS A 44 17.12 -5.56 2.36
N VAL A 45 17.26 -6.87 2.21
CA VAL A 45 16.15 -7.83 2.37
C VAL A 45 15.64 -7.78 3.81
N VAL A 46 14.33 -7.58 3.99
CA VAL A 46 13.72 -7.39 5.32
C VAL A 46 12.80 -8.51 5.78
N SER A 47 12.43 -9.47 4.91
CA SER A 47 11.60 -10.66 5.22
C SER A 47 10.19 -10.32 5.77
N PRO A 48 9.16 -11.16 5.54
CA PRO A 48 9.13 -12.42 4.80
C PRO A 48 9.32 -12.25 3.28
N GLU A 49 9.62 -13.37 2.61
CA GLU A 49 9.40 -13.50 1.17
C GLU A 49 7.93 -13.19 0.90
N ILE A 50 7.70 -12.10 0.19
CA ILE A 50 6.40 -11.71 -0.33
C ILE A 50 6.68 -11.50 -1.80
N ASP A 51 5.96 -12.23 -2.66
CA ASP A 51 6.05 -12.06 -4.10
C ASP A 51 5.31 -10.76 -4.44
N GLY A 52 6.00 -9.64 -4.24
CA GLY A 52 5.45 -8.30 -4.41
C GLY A 52 5.05 -8.11 -5.87
N ASN A 53 3.77 -7.83 -6.10
CA ASN A 53 3.31 -7.38 -7.41
C ASN A 53 2.92 -5.90 -7.38
N PHE A 54 2.51 -5.38 -6.21
CA PHE A 54 2.25 -3.96 -5.99
C PHE A 54 2.58 -3.57 -4.54
N VAL A 55 3.11 -2.37 -4.35
CA VAL A 55 3.40 -1.79 -3.04
C VAL A 55 2.72 -0.42 -2.95
N GLU A 56 1.69 -0.30 -2.13
CA GLU A 56 0.94 0.93 -1.93
C GLU A 56 1.15 1.45 -0.51
N LYS A 57 1.42 2.75 -0.35
CA LYS A 57 1.40 3.38 0.96
C LYS A 57 -0.02 3.78 1.36
N ILE A 58 -0.54 3.13 2.40
CA ILE A 58 -1.90 3.36 2.93
C ILE A 58 -1.94 4.63 3.77
N THR A 59 -1.02 4.75 4.72
CA THR A 59 -1.05 5.85 5.70
C THR A 59 0.25 6.03 6.45
N GLU A 60 0.41 7.21 7.05
CA GLU A 60 1.40 7.52 8.06
C GLU A 60 0.69 7.68 9.40
N SER A 61 1.07 6.91 10.40
CA SER A 61 0.42 6.98 11.70
C SER A 61 1.37 6.59 12.83
N GLY A 62 1.44 7.45 13.84
CA GLY A 62 2.52 7.37 14.82
C GLY A 62 3.90 7.38 14.16
N GLY A 63 4.88 6.79 14.82
CA GLY A 63 6.25 6.63 14.30
C GLY A 63 6.39 5.56 13.20
N ALA A 64 5.34 5.28 12.43
CA ALA A 64 5.35 4.25 11.39
C ALA A 64 4.58 4.66 10.12
N ASP A 65 5.02 4.11 9.00
CA ASP A 65 4.29 4.13 7.73
C ASP A 65 3.70 2.74 7.49
N TYR A 66 2.52 2.68 6.89
CA TYR A 66 1.81 1.44 6.65
C TYR A 66 1.59 1.25 5.17
N LEU A 67 1.93 0.07 4.67
CA LEU A 67 1.83 -0.30 3.27
C LEU A 67 0.83 -1.43 3.09
N LEU A 68 0.09 -1.41 1.99
CA LEU A 68 -0.65 -2.54 1.46
C LEU A 68 0.25 -3.20 0.42
N LEU A 69 0.55 -4.46 0.65
CA LEU A 69 1.29 -5.28 -0.27
C LEU A 69 0.31 -6.18 -0.98
N THR A 70 0.36 -6.19 -2.31
CA THR A 70 -0.49 -7.04 -3.13
C THR A 70 0.38 -8.01 -3.89
N GLN A 71 0.06 -9.28 -3.73
CA GLN A 71 0.59 -10.36 -4.53
C GLN A 71 -0.49 -10.78 -5.53
N MET A 72 -0.19 -10.74 -6.83
CA MET A 72 -1.09 -11.30 -7.83
C MET A 72 -1.14 -12.80 -7.60
N GLY A 73 -2.35 -13.32 -7.47
CA GLY A 73 -2.52 -14.75 -7.29
C GLY A 73 -2.56 -15.48 -8.64
N GLY A 74 -2.47 -16.81 -8.56
CA GLY A 74 -2.58 -17.69 -9.72
C GLY A 74 -4.03 -17.93 -10.14
N ARG A 75 -4.27 -19.01 -10.90
CA ARG A 75 -5.59 -19.41 -11.45
C ARG A 75 -6.77 -19.41 -10.45
N TYR A 76 -6.52 -19.46 -9.15
CA TYR A 76 -7.53 -19.63 -8.10
C TYR A 76 -7.87 -18.36 -7.32
N CYS A 77 -7.06 -17.32 -7.42
CA CYS A 77 -7.23 -16.09 -6.65
C CYS A 77 -6.57 -14.94 -7.41
N ASP A 78 -7.29 -13.85 -7.65
CA ASP A 78 -6.71 -12.74 -8.41
C ASP A 78 -5.63 -12.00 -7.61
N ALA A 79 -5.80 -11.87 -6.29
CA ALA A 79 -4.83 -11.21 -5.43
C ALA A 79 -4.88 -11.66 -3.96
N MET A 80 -3.73 -11.63 -3.30
CA MET A 80 -3.60 -11.77 -1.85
C MET A 80 -2.95 -10.51 -1.26
N TYR A 81 -3.31 -10.18 -0.02
CA TYR A 81 -2.97 -8.90 0.59
C TYR A 81 -2.26 -9.08 1.92
N LEU A 82 -1.31 -8.19 2.19
CA LEU A 82 -0.62 -8.10 3.48
C LEU A 82 -0.48 -6.64 3.88
N ILE A 83 -0.48 -6.36 5.19
CA ILE A 83 -0.10 -5.04 5.71
C ILE A 83 1.34 -5.11 6.21
N ALA A 84 2.17 -4.19 5.73
CA ALA A 84 3.50 -3.96 6.25
C ALA A 84 3.57 -2.66 7.05
N LYS A 85 4.23 -2.74 8.20
CA LYS A 85 4.60 -1.61 9.06
C LYS A 85 6.06 -1.29 8.82
N VAL A 86 6.34 -0.04 8.48
CA VAL A 86 7.67 0.50 8.22
C VAL A 86 8.02 1.51 9.30
N THR A 87 9.19 1.34 9.90
CA THR A 87 9.73 2.25 10.92
C THR A 87 11.20 2.52 10.64
N SER A 88 11.82 3.41 11.41
CA SER A 88 13.28 3.60 11.36
C SER A 88 14.07 2.34 11.71
N ALA A 89 13.47 1.39 12.43
CA ALA A 89 14.11 0.12 12.78
C ALA A 89 14.02 -0.93 11.66
N GLY A 90 13.12 -0.75 10.67
CA GLY A 90 12.91 -1.69 9.57
C GLY A 90 11.44 -1.92 9.24
N VAL A 91 11.19 -3.01 8.51
CA VAL A 91 9.86 -3.41 8.02
C VAL A 91 9.43 -4.70 8.70
N THR A 92 8.15 -4.77 9.08
CA THR A 92 7.50 -6.00 9.56
C THR A 92 6.16 -6.15 8.86
N SER A 93 5.82 -7.33 8.37
CA SER A 93 4.51 -7.59 7.77
C SER A 93 3.65 -8.51 8.63
N GLN A 94 2.34 -8.42 8.40
CA GLN A 94 1.38 -9.41 8.89
C GLN A 94 1.26 -10.57 7.90
N LYS A 95 0.60 -11.64 8.34
CA LYS A 95 0.20 -12.74 7.46
C LYS A 95 -0.74 -12.26 6.36
N GLU A 96 -0.74 -12.99 5.25
CA GLU A 96 -1.66 -12.80 4.14
C GLU A 96 -3.13 -12.95 4.56
N PHE A 97 -3.99 -12.13 3.95
CA PHE A 97 -5.43 -12.12 4.13
C PHE A 97 -6.15 -11.68 2.85
N GLY A 98 -7.48 -11.70 2.88
CA GLY A 98 -8.34 -11.30 1.77
C GLY A 98 -9.22 -12.44 1.27
N ASN A 99 -10.00 -12.16 0.23
CA ASN A 99 -10.85 -13.13 -0.45
C ASN A 99 -10.68 -13.06 -1.98
N CYS A 100 -9.52 -12.61 -2.48
CA CYS A 100 -9.20 -12.38 -3.88
C CYS A 100 -9.79 -11.12 -4.54
N SER A 101 -10.78 -10.47 -3.91
CA SER A 101 -11.25 -9.16 -4.38
C SER A 101 -10.30 -8.04 -3.98
N GLU A 102 -10.34 -6.94 -4.74
CA GLU A 102 -9.72 -5.68 -4.33
C GLU A 102 -10.49 -5.03 -3.17
N PRO A 103 -9.80 -4.67 -2.06
CA PRO A 103 -10.45 -4.04 -0.93
C PRO A 103 -10.71 -2.55 -1.15
N LYS A 104 -11.75 -2.04 -0.49
CA LYS A 104 -11.86 -0.60 -0.21
C LYS A 104 -11.12 -0.29 1.08
N THR A 105 -10.19 0.65 1.01
CA THR A 105 -9.34 1.03 2.15
C THR A 105 -9.91 2.24 2.88
N HIS A 106 -10.05 2.12 4.19
CA HIS A 106 -10.47 3.20 5.10
C HIS A 106 -9.51 3.31 6.27
N VAL A 107 -8.97 4.51 6.50
CA VAL A 107 -8.01 4.76 7.58
C VAL A 107 -8.68 5.57 8.68
N ILE A 108 -8.59 5.09 9.92
CA ILE A 108 -8.90 5.86 11.12
C ILE A 108 -7.56 6.24 11.76
N PRO A 109 -7.13 7.52 11.66
CA PRO A 109 -5.81 7.95 12.10
C PRO A 109 -5.49 7.50 13.53
N ASN A 110 -4.30 6.94 13.72
CA ASN A 110 -3.78 6.45 15.02
C ASN A 110 -4.61 5.35 15.69
N LYS A 111 -5.60 4.78 14.98
CA LYS A 111 -6.47 3.74 15.51
C LYS A 111 -6.43 2.48 14.65
N SER A 112 -6.80 2.56 13.38
CA SER A 112 -6.95 1.36 12.57
C SER A 112 -6.88 1.61 11.06
N ILE A 113 -6.48 0.58 10.33
CA ILE A 113 -6.66 0.45 8.89
C ILE A 113 -7.76 -0.60 8.69
N VAL A 114 -8.80 -0.24 7.95
CA VAL A 114 -9.96 -1.08 7.65
C VAL A 114 -9.94 -1.37 6.15
N LEU A 115 -10.05 -2.64 5.79
CA LEU A 115 -10.08 -3.12 4.42
C LEU A 115 -11.39 -3.91 4.23
N ASP A 116 -12.30 -3.35 3.45
CA ASP A 116 -13.58 -3.96 3.13
C ASP A 116 -13.52 -4.65 1.77
N PHE A 117 -13.56 -5.98 1.79
CA PHE A 117 -13.52 -6.81 0.60
C PHE A 117 -14.94 -7.13 0.14
N PRO A 118 -15.31 -6.82 -1.11
CA PRO A 118 -16.58 -7.28 -1.66
C PRO A 118 -16.58 -8.81 -1.83
N PRO A 119 -17.75 -9.46 -1.99
CA PRO A 119 -17.82 -10.89 -2.25
C PRO A 119 -17.03 -11.28 -3.50
N TYR A 120 -16.40 -12.46 -3.50
CA TYR A 120 -15.62 -12.99 -4.62
C TYR A 120 -16.08 -14.42 -4.94
N GLN A 121 -16.62 -14.63 -6.13
CA GLN A 121 -17.19 -15.94 -6.53
C GLN A 121 -18.18 -16.50 -5.48
N LYS A 122 -17.77 -17.53 -4.71
CA LYS A 122 -18.57 -18.16 -3.65
C LYS A 122 -18.20 -17.64 -2.26
N ASP A 123 -17.13 -16.88 -2.13
CA ASP A 123 -16.67 -16.33 -0.87
C ASP A 123 -17.46 -15.05 -0.52
N PRO A 124 -17.94 -14.94 0.73
CA PRO A 124 -18.69 -13.77 1.16
C PRO A 124 -17.80 -12.52 1.26
N ALA A 125 -18.43 -11.36 1.39
CA ALA A 125 -17.74 -10.15 1.79
C ALA A 125 -17.05 -10.35 3.15
N ILE A 126 -15.86 -9.78 3.31
CA ILE A 126 -15.12 -9.80 4.57
C ILE A 126 -14.62 -8.40 4.89
N THR A 127 -14.50 -8.09 6.18
CA THR A 127 -13.83 -6.89 6.66
C THR A 127 -12.58 -7.31 7.41
N VAL A 128 -11.44 -6.76 7.03
CA VAL A 128 -10.18 -6.92 7.73
C VAL A 128 -9.84 -5.62 8.45
N VAL A 129 -9.51 -5.70 9.73
CA VAL A 129 -9.09 -4.55 10.53
C VAL A 129 -7.71 -4.81 11.11
N TYR A 130 -6.78 -3.91 10.79
CA TYR A 130 -5.49 -3.81 11.44
C TYR A 130 -5.55 -2.71 12.50
N ASP A 131 -5.42 -3.09 13.76
CA ASP A 131 -5.33 -2.16 14.88
C ASP A 131 -3.91 -1.59 14.98
N ILE A 132 -3.78 -0.28 14.76
CA ILE A 132 -2.48 0.41 14.70
C ILE A 132 -1.73 0.34 16.04
N PRO A 133 -2.37 0.61 17.20
CA PRO A 133 -1.69 0.56 18.49
C PRO A 133 -1.13 -0.82 18.86
N THR A 134 -1.89 -1.87 18.63
CA THR A 134 -1.52 -3.24 19.05
C THR A 134 -0.83 -4.04 17.96
N GLY A 135 -0.97 -3.65 16.69
CA GLY A 135 -0.53 -4.43 15.54
C GLY A 135 -1.37 -5.68 15.27
N THR A 136 -2.56 -5.78 15.88
CA THR A 136 -3.44 -6.94 15.75
C THR A 136 -4.22 -6.89 14.45
N LEU A 137 -4.24 -7.99 13.71
CA LEU A 137 -5.06 -8.18 12.53
C LEU A 137 -6.30 -9.02 12.86
N THR A 138 -7.48 -8.57 12.45
CA THR A 138 -8.75 -9.29 12.60
C THR A 138 -9.49 -9.39 11.29
N GLN A 139 -10.17 -10.51 11.05
CA GLN A 139 -11.09 -10.72 9.93
C GLN A 139 -12.47 -11.02 10.48
N ASN A 140 -13.47 -10.22 10.11
CA ASN A 140 -14.84 -10.31 10.61
C ASN A 140 -14.89 -10.36 12.15
N GLY A 141 -14.04 -9.56 12.80
CA GLY A 141 -13.94 -9.47 14.26
C GLY A 141 -13.16 -10.61 14.95
N LYS A 142 -12.63 -11.59 14.20
CA LYS A 142 -11.80 -12.67 14.75
C LYS A 142 -10.33 -12.40 14.44
N THR A 143 -9.47 -12.45 15.45
CA THR A 143 -8.02 -12.33 15.26
C THR A 143 -7.50 -13.41 14.31
N ILE A 144 -6.70 -13.00 13.34
CA ILE A 144 -5.98 -13.89 12.44
C ILE A 144 -4.47 -13.75 12.71
N LYS A 145 -3.78 -14.89 12.81
CA LYS A 145 -2.33 -14.99 13.09
C LYS A 145 -1.64 -15.66 11.91
#